data_AF-A0A7X8UTP4-F1
#
_entry.id   AF-A0A7X8UTP4-F1
#
_cell.length_a   1.000
_cell.length_b   1.000
_cell.length_c   1.000
_cell.angle_alpha   90.00
_cell.angle_beta   90.00
_cell.angle_gamma   90.00
#
_symmetry.space_group_name_H-M   'P 1'
#
loop_
_entity.id
_entity.type
_entity.pdbx_description
1 polymer ?
#
loop_
_entity_poly.entity_id
_entity_poly.type
_entity_poly.pdbx_seq_one_letter_code
_entity_poly.pdbx_strand_id
1 'polypeptide(L)'
;MSKREQARVLAVQALYQWDLRSDDFADHVSDFLAESTQDSEVYFFARELTLGAWNARENADRIIHEAAVHWEVSRMAAVDRNILRLAIFELSERFDIP
;
A
#
# COMPACT_ATOMS: atom_id res chain seq x y z
N MET A 1 17.98 -6.69 1.41
CA MET A 1 16.57 -6.83 1.02
C MET A 1 16.48 -7.25 -0.43
N SER A 2 15.62 -8.20 -0.75
CA SER A 2 15.25 -8.51 -2.12
C SER A 2 14.57 -7.31 -2.79
N LYS A 3 14.52 -7.30 -4.13
CA LYS A 3 13.80 -6.25 -4.86
C LYS A 3 12.32 -6.19 -4.51
N ARG A 4 11.70 -7.36 -4.28
CA ARG A 4 10.29 -7.48 -3.85
C ARG A 4 10.08 -6.86 -2.46
N GLU A 5 11.00 -7.07 -1.51
CA GLU A 5 10.96 -6.43 -0.19
C GLU A 5 11.11 -4.90 -0.28
N GLN A 6 12.06 -4.41 -1.07
CA GLN A 6 12.25 -2.97 -1.27
C GLN A 6 11.02 -2.31 -1.89
N ALA A 7 10.43 -2.95 -2.89
CA ALA A 7 9.21 -2.46 -3.52
C ALA A 7 8.02 -2.40 -2.56
N ARG A 8 7.86 -3.38 -1.66
CA ARG A 8 6.81 -3.35 -0.62
C ARG A 8 7.03 -2.21 0.37
N VAL A 9 8.27 -2.00 0.81
CA VAL A 9 8.62 -0.87 1.69
C VAL A 9 8.26 0.44 1.02
N LEU A 10 8.65 0.63 -0.24
CA LEU A 10 8.33 1.82 -1.01
C LEU A 10 6.82 1.98 -1.23
N ALA A 11 6.09 0.89 -1.50
CA ALA A 11 4.65 0.92 -1.67
C ALA A 11 3.93 1.39 -0.40
N VAL A 12 4.34 0.91 0.78
CA VAL A 12 3.80 1.36 2.07
C VAL A 12 4.09 2.84 2.32
N GLN A 13 5.28 3.33 1.96
CA GLN A 13 5.60 4.76 2.06
C GLN A 13 4.69 5.62 1.18
N ALA A 14 4.45 5.20 -0.07
CA ALA A 14 3.53 5.89 -0.97
C ALA A 14 2.09 5.85 -0.45
N LEU A 15 1.61 4.69 0.02
CA LEU A 15 0.28 4.55 0.61
C LEU A 15 0.11 5.44 1.85
N TYR A 16 1.12 5.53 2.70
CA TYR A 16 1.10 6.42 3.87
C TYR A 16 0.95 7.89 3.46
N GLN A 17 1.72 8.35 2.46
CA GLN A 17 1.60 9.72 1.94
C GLN A 17 0.21 9.97 1.35
N TRP A 18 -0.32 9.00 0.60
CA TRP A 18 -1.64 9.10 -0.01
C TRP A 18 -2.76 9.12 1.03
N ASP A 19 -2.69 8.29 2.05
CA ASP A 19 -3.67 8.23 3.14
C ASP A 19 -3.70 9.53 3.96
N LEU A 20 -2.55 10.21 4.10
CA LEU A 20 -2.45 11.48 4.82
C LEU A 20 -2.90 12.69 3.98
N ARG A 21 -2.62 12.68 2.68
CA ARG A 21 -2.81 13.83 1.78
C ARG A 21 -4.03 13.71 0.85
N SER A 22 -4.65 12.53 0.80
CA SER A 22 -5.81 12.21 -0.05
C SER A 22 -5.60 12.64 -1.51
N ASP A 23 -6.52 13.42 -2.08
CA ASP A 23 -6.57 13.75 -3.51
C ASP A 23 -5.33 14.51 -3.99
N ASP A 24 -4.70 15.33 -3.15
CA ASP A 24 -3.50 16.10 -3.52
C ASP A 24 -2.31 15.22 -3.91
N PHE A 25 -2.25 14.00 -3.40
CA PHE A 25 -1.15 13.07 -3.67
C PHE A 25 -1.44 12.10 -4.81
N ALA A 26 -2.70 11.98 -5.24
CA ALA A 26 -3.08 11.06 -6.31
C ALA A 26 -2.32 11.34 -7.61
N ASP A 27 -2.18 12.62 -7.97
CA ASP A 27 -1.47 13.04 -9.17
C ASP A 27 0.06 12.92 -9.04
N HIS A 28 0.58 12.89 -7.81
CA HIS A 28 2.01 12.92 -7.51
C HIS A 28 2.59 11.55 -7.12
N VAL A 29 1.76 10.51 -6.99
CA VAL A 29 2.21 9.18 -6.53
C VAL A 29 3.27 8.57 -7.45
N SER A 30 3.11 8.73 -8.76
CA SER A 30 4.06 8.18 -9.74
C SER A 30 5.41 8.89 -9.69
N ASP A 31 5.40 10.21 -9.47
CA ASP A 31 6.61 11.02 -9.35
C ASP A 31 7.36 10.67 -8.05
N PHE A 32 6.64 10.57 -6.93
CA PHE A 32 7.20 10.12 -5.65
C PHE A 32 7.91 8.77 -5.79
N LEU A 33 7.28 7.80 -6.46
CA LEU A 33 7.86 6.48 -6.68
C LEU A 33 9.10 6.54 -7.58
N ALA A 34 9.07 7.35 -8.63
CA ALA A 34 10.18 7.52 -9.58
C ALA A 34 11.39 8.22 -8.94
N GLU A 35 11.16 9.17 -8.04
CA GLU A 35 12.22 9.84 -7.28
C GLU A 35 12.84 8.94 -6.20
N SER A 36 12.07 7.97 -5.70
CA SER A 36 12.49 7.11 -4.58
C SER A 36 13.38 5.92 -4.97
N THR A 37 13.49 5.59 -6.25
CA THR A 37 14.34 4.48 -6.71
C THR A 37 14.81 4.66 -8.16
N GLN A 38 16.05 4.25 -8.44
CA GLN A 38 16.60 4.17 -9.80
C GLN A 38 16.47 2.77 -10.40
N ASP A 39 16.08 1.76 -9.60
CA ASP A 39 15.86 0.39 -10.09
C ASP A 39 14.45 0.28 -10.66
N SER A 40 14.35 0.06 -11.98
CA SER A 40 13.09 -0.01 -12.70
C SER A 40 12.19 -1.15 -12.23
N GLU A 41 12.75 -2.29 -11.81
CA GLU A 41 11.97 -3.42 -11.33
C GLU A 41 11.32 -3.09 -9.98
N VAL A 42 12.07 -2.41 -9.09
CA VAL A 42 11.52 -1.91 -7.82
C VAL A 42 10.44 -0.87 -8.08
N TYR A 43 10.67 0.07 -9.00
CA TYR A 43 9.70 1.11 -9.38
C TYR A 43 8.38 0.50 -9.88
N PHE A 44 8.44 -0.36 -10.89
CA PHE A 44 7.23 -0.91 -11.51
C PHE A 44 6.45 -1.76 -10.51
N PHE A 45 7.13 -2.60 -9.73
CA PHE A 45 6.46 -3.44 -8.77
C PHE A 45 5.87 -2.62 -7.61
N ALA A 46 6.58 -1.61 -7.08
CA ALA A 46 6.04 -0.71 -6.07
C ALA A 46 4.82 0.04 -6.58
N ARG A 47 4.85 0.53 -7.83
CA ARG A 47 3.73 1.22 -8.46
C ARG A 47 2.49 0.33 -8.59
N GLU A 48 2.66 -0.90 -9.03
CA GLU A 48 1.54 -1.87 -9.09
C GLU A 48 0.95 -2.12 -7.71
N LEU A 49 1.80 -2.35 -6.70
CA LEU A 49 1.37 -2.59 -5.32
C LEU A 49 0.63 -1.38 -4.74
N THR A 50 1.17 -0.16 -4.90
CA THR A 50 0.55 1.06 -4.39
C THR A 50 -0.82 1.31 -5.03
N LEU A 51 -0.91 1.25 -6.36
CA LEU A 51 -2.17 1.52 -7.07
C LEU A 51 -3.22 0.44 -6.77
N GLY A 52 -2.81 -0.83 -6.77
CA GLY A 52 -3.69 -1.94 -6.46
C GLY A 52 -4.23 -1.87 -5.04
N ALA A 53 -3.35 -1.71 -4.05
CA ALA A 53 -3.76 -1.58 -2.65
C ALA A 53 -4.61 -0.33 -2.38
N TRP A 54 -4.34 0.79 -3.05
CA TRP A 54 -5.16 2.00 -2.93
C TRP A 54 -6.58 1.79 -3.47
N ASN A 55 -6.71 1.12 -4.62
CA ASN A 55 -8.01 0.80 -5.21
C ASN A 55 -8.80 -0.21 -4.36
N ALA A 56 -8.11 -1.18 -3.75
CA ALA A 56 -8.70 -2.20 -2.90
C ALA A 56 -8.95 -1.75 -1.44
N ARG A 57 -8.56 -0.51 -1.07
CA ARG A 57 -8.49 -0.06 0.33
C ARG A 57 -9.79 -0.19 1.10
N GLU A 58 -10.95 0.05 0.47
CA GLU A 58 -12.25 -0.02 1.14
C GLU A 58 -12.61 -1.47 1.49
N ASN A 59 -12.33 -2.41 0.58
CA ASN A 59 -12.51 -3.83 0.84
C ASN A 59 -11.52 -4.32 1.91
N ALA A 60 -10.26 -3.86 1.86
CA ALA A 60 -9.28 -4.16 2.88
C ALA A 60 -9.70 -3.64 4.26
N ASP A 61 -10.18 -2.39 4.36
CA ASP A 61 -10.68 -1.81 5.61
C ASP A 61 -11.86 -2.59 6.19
N ARG A 62 -12.77 -3.09 5.33
CA ARG A 62 -13.86 -3.98 5.76
C ARG A 62 -13.32 -5.28 6.37
N ILE A 63 -12.37 -5.95 5.70
CA ILE A 63 -11.76 -7.19 6.19
C ILE A 63 -11.02 -6.94 7.52
N ILE A 64 -10.29 -5.82 7.63
CA ILE A 64 -9.60 -5.45 8.87
C ILE A 64 -10.64 -5.23 9.98
N HIS A 65 -11.73 -4.52 9.72
CA HIS A 65 -12.77 -4.26 10.71
C HIS A 65 -13.45 -5.55 11.21
N GLU A 66 -13.72 -6.50 10.31
CA GLU A 66 -14.29 -7.81 10.66
C GLU A 66 -13.34 -8.65 11.54
N ALA A 67 -12.03 -8.51 11.34
CA ALA A 67 -11.02 -9.22 12.13
C ALA A 67 -10.65 -8.52 13.45
N ALA A 68 -10.71 -7.19 13.50
CA ALA A 68 -10.27 -6.37 14.62
C ALA A 68 -11.40 -6.14 15.64
N VAL A 69 -11.69 -7.18 16.44
CA VAL A 69 -12.74 -7.14 17.47
C VAL A 69 -12.46 -6.02 18.49
N HIS A 70 -13.41 -5.09 18.63
CA HIS A 70 -13.33 -3.89 19.50
C HIS A 70 -12.26 -2.84 19.12
N TRP A 71 -11.73 -2.86 17.89
CA TRP A 71 -10.76 -1.86 17.45
C TRP A 71 -11.18 -1.16 16.15
N GLU A 72 -11.31 0.16 16.22
CA GLU A 72 -11.62 0.99 15.05
C GLU A 72 -10.39 1.13 14.14
N VAL A 73 -10.56 0.85 12.84
CA VAL A 73 -9.49 0.96 11.83
C VAL A 73 -8.91 2.37 11.77
N SER A 74 -9.76 3.38 12.00
CA SER A 74 -9.36 4.79 12.07
C SER A 74 -8.43 5.12 13.24
N ARG A 75 -8.38 4.29 14.29
CA ARG A 75 -7.49 4.47 15.45
C ARG A 75 -6.14 3.78 15.29
N MET A 76 -5.95 2.97 14.24
CA MET A 76 -4.65 2.37 13.95
C MET A 76 -3.65 3.43 13.50
N ALA A 77 -2.37 3.23 13.84
CA ALA A 77 -1.31 4.02 13.25
C ALA A 77 -1.38 3.90 11.73
N ALA A 78 -1.22 5.02 11.01
CA ALA A 78 -1.39 5.04 9.57
C ALA A 78 -0.43 4.09 8.85
N VAL A 79 0.78 3.91 9.38
CA VAL A 79 1.75 2.92 8.86
C VAL A 79 1.18 1.50 8.99
N ASP A 80 0.73 1.09 10.17
CA ASP A 80 0.17 -0.25 10.42
C ASP A 80 -1.06 -0.52 9.54
N ARG A 81 -1.98 0.45 9.45
CA ARG A 81 -3.16 0.37 8.58
C ARG A 81 -2.77 0.14 7.12
N ASN A 82 -1.78 0.88 6.61
CA ASN A 82 -1.37 0.74 5.21
C ASN A 82 -0.56 -0.55 4.95
N ILE A 83 0.17 -1.07 5.95
CA ILE A 83 0.77 -2.42 5.89
C ILE A 83 -0.33 -3.48 5.75
N LEU A 84 -1.38 -3.40 6.57
CA LEU A 84 -2.51 -4.35 6.51
C LEU A 84 -3.26 -4.26 5.19
N ARG A 85 -3.54 -3.04 4.70
CA ARG A 85 -4.19 -2.83 3.40
C ARG A 85 -3.39 -3.45 2.25
N LEU A 86 -2.08 -3.22 2.22
CA LEU A 86 -1.20 -3.81 1.22
C LEU A 86 -1.20 -5.35 1.31
N ALA A 87 -1.05 -5.89 2.52
CA ALA A 87 -1.03 -7.34 2.72
C ALA A 87 -2.33 -8.01 2.29
N ILE A 88 -3.48 -7.42 2.63
CA ILE A 88 -4.79 -7.95 2.22
C ILE A 88 -4.93 -7.92 0.71
N PHE A 89 -4.57 -6.81 0.05
CA PHE A 89 -4.57 -6.73 -1.41
C PHE A 89 -3.69 -7.83 -2.04
N GLU A 90 -2.47 -8.04 -1.55
CA GLU A 90 -1.61 -9.10 -2.07
C GLU A 90 -2.27 -10.49 -1.89
N LEU A 91 -2.82 -10.78 -0.71
CA LEU A 91 -3.46 -12.07 -0.44
C LEU A 91 -4.76 -12.30 -1.24
N SER A 92 -5.52 -11.25 -1.54
CA SER A 92 -6.81 -11.38 -2.23
C SER A 92 -6.75 -11.25 -3.74
N GLU A 93 -5.77 -10.51 -4.28
CA GLU A 93 -5.75 -10.13 -5.70
C GLU A 93 -4.44 -10.49 -6.43
N ARG A 94 -3.36 -10.87 -5.73
CA ARG A 94 -2.06 -11.21 -6.34
C ARG A 94 -1.74 -12.70 -6.25
N PHE A 95 -2.35 -13.49 -7.14
CA PHE A 95 -2.11 -14.94 -7.24
C PHE A 95 -0.69 -15.33 -7.71
N ASP A 96 0.11 -14.36 -8.20
CA ASP A 96 1.53 -14.54 -8.52
C ASP A 96 2.45 -14.52 -7.29
N ILE A 97 1.90 -14.16 -6.13
CA ILE A 97 2.61 -14.04 -4.86
C ILE A 97 2.20 -15.21 -3.98
N PRO A 98 3.14 -16.05 -3.51
CA PRO A 98 2.84 -17.23 -2.70
C PRO A 98 2.13 -16.92 -1.39
#